data_AF-A0A813PPK8-F1
#
_entry.id   AF-A0A813PPK8-F1
#
_cell.length_a   1.000
_cell.length_b   1.000
_cell.length_c   1.000
_cell.angle_alpha   90.00
_cell.angle_beta   90.00
_cell.angle_gamma   90.00
#
_symmetry.space_group_name_H-M   'P 1'
#
loop_
_entity.id
_entity.type
_entity.pdbx_description
1 polymer ?
#
loop_
_entity_poly.entity_id
_entity_poly.type
_entity_poly.pdbx_seq_one_letter_code
_entity_poly.pdbx_strand_id
1 'polypeptide(L)'
;MSFSYEFCKTWAVVGPSMYITAFTLMAWASIERHILIFHPSFMSTKVKRFLFHYVPLVVCILWPAVFYFVTQLIMPCDVILSSTRRYCGLYSCVTYPPWGSYVDSIGNYIAPAFITVVFSLGLFVRVLCYRHHAIGWIKWRKYKKLAFQLLPLSVLYLVLQFPAMILYAAYTAGLSYYVAAEYYSDSLYMTFWIVLLIPFACALSLPDLGTRCKRMVFFWRPERTIVPHTVLVSRRVLRPKGGTVY
;
A
#
# COMPACT_ATOMS: atom_id res chain seq x y z
N MET A 1 -23.53 15.87 -15.30
CA MET A 1 -22.31 16.69 -15.29
C MET A 1 -21.39 16.10 -16.35
N SER A 2 -21.14 16.80 -17.45
CA SER A 2 -20.24 16.33 -18.51
C SER A 2 -18.81 16.80 -18.20
N PHE A 3 -17.83 15.95 -18.43
CA PHE A 3 -16.41 16.29 -18.28
C PHE A 3 -15.82 16.76 -19.63
N SER A 4 -14.79 17.61 -19.58
CA SER A 4 -14.06 18.01 -20.79
C SER A 4 -13.22 16.85 -21.32
N TYR A 5 -12.98 16.82 -22.63
CA TYR A 5 -12.16 15.80 -23.27
C TYR A 5 -10.73 15.75 -22.68
N GLU A 6 -10.11 16.91 -22.45
CA GLU A 6 -8.77 17.01 -21.87
C GLU A 6 -8.70 16.46 -20.44
N PHE A 7 -9.74 16.72 -19.63
CA PHE A 7 -9.85 16.14 -18.30
C PHE A 7 -9.90 14.62 -18.38
N CYS A 8 -10.72 14.10 -19.29
CA CYS A 8 -10.87 12.66 -19.48
C CYS A 8 -9.58 11.97 -19.92
N LYS A 9 -8.87 12.57 -20.87
CA LYS A 9 -7.58 12.06 -21.34
C LYS A 9 -6.53 12.06 -20.24
N THR A 10 -6.46 13.14 -19.45
CA THR A 10 -5.55 13.23 -18.29
C THR A 10 -5.92 12.22 -17.21
N TRP A 11 -7.21 12.08 -16.91
CA TRP A 11 -7.70 11.15 -15.90
C TRP A 11 -7.45 9.69 -16.26
N ALA A 12 -7.55 9.33 -17.53
CA ALA A 12 -7.23 7.99 -18.05
C ALA A 12 -5.77 7.58 -17.83
N VAL A 13 -4.87 8.55 -17.64
CA VAL A 13 -3.48 8.31 -17.24
C VAL A 13 -3.34 8.31 -15.72
N VAL A 14 -3.75 9.39 -15.07
CA VAL A 14 -3.48 9.63 -13.64
C VAL A 14 -4.21 8.64 -12.75
N GLY A 15 -5.50 8.40 -12.99
CA GLY A 15 -6.34 7.53 -12.16
C GLY A 15 -5.79 6.11 -12.06
N PRO A 16 -5.68 5.37 -13.19
CA PRO A 16 -5.11 4.03 -13.21
C PRO A 16 -3.67 3.98 -12.68
N SER A 17 -2.82 4.96 -13.01
CA SER A 17 -1.44 5.04 -12.51
C SER A 17 -1.39 5.10 -10.99
N MET A 18 -2.16 6.00 -10.37
CA MET A 18 -2.20 6.14 -8.90
C MET A 18 -2.76 4.89 -8.24
N TYR A 19 -3.81 4.32 -8.82
CA TYR A 19 -4.45 3.12 -8.30
C TYR A 19 -3.48 1.92 -8.33
N ILE A 20 -2.86 1.63 -9.47
CA ILE A 20 -1.88 0.54 -9.59
C ILE A 20 -0.63 0.81 -8.76
N THR A 21 -0.19 2.06 -8.62
CA THR A 21 0.93 2.41 -7.74
C THR A 21 0.61 2.04 -6.29
N ALA A 22 -0.58 2.37 -5.78
CA ALA A 22 -0.98 1.97 -4.44
C ALA A 22 -1.01 0.45 -4.27
N PHE A 23 -1.49 -0.26 -5.29
CA PHE A 23 -1.61 -1.73 -5.32
C PHE A 23 -0.24 -2.42 -5.31
N THR A 24 0.67 -1.99 -6.19
CA THR A 24 2.03 -2.53 -6.31
C THR A 24 2.88 -2.19 -5.09
N LEU A 25 2.74 -0.98 -4.53
CA LEU A 25 3.37 -0.62 -3.25
C LEU A 25 2.87 -1.50 -2.10
N MET A 26 1.59 -1.87 -2.10
CA MET A 26 1.05 -2.80 -1.10
C MET A 26 1.66 -4.19 -1.24
N ALA A 27 1.73 -4.71 -2.47
CA ALA A 27 2.38 -6.00 -2.74
C ALA A 27 3.85 -5.97 -2.28
N TRP A 28 4.57 -4.91 -2.64
CA TRP A 28 5.96 -4.72 -2.23
C TRP A 28 6.12 -4.61 -0.71
N ALA A 29 5.28 -3.82 -0.04
CA ALA A 29 5.32 -3.68 1.41
C ALA A 29 5.09 -5.02 2.14
N SER A 30 4.27 -5.91 1.57
CA SER A 30 4.09 -7.27 2.10
C SER A 30 5.33 -8.15 1.92
N ILE A 31 5.99 -8.09 0.76
CA ILE A 31 7.28 -8.77 0.51
C ILE A 31 8.36 -8.23 1.45
N GLU A 32 8.52 -6.91 1.50
CA GLU A 32 9.54 -6.24 2.29
C GLU A 32 9.46 -6.61 3.77
N ARG A 33 8.25 -6.65 4.33
CA ARG A 33 8.04 -7.08 5.72
C ARG A 33 8.43 -8.53 5.95
N HIS A 34 8.17 -9.40 4.98
CA HIS A 34 8.63 -10.78 5.04
C HIS A 34 10.16 -10.84 5.08
N ILE A 35 10.84 -10.08 4.22
CA ILE A 35 12.30 -9.99 4.19
C ILE A 35 12.85 -9.43 5.52
N LEU A 36 12.26 -8.35 6.04
CA LEU A 36 12.68 -7.72 7.31
C LEU A 36 12.59 -8.66 8.51
N ILE A 37 11.54 -9.49 8.58
CA ILE A 37 11.31 -10.39 9.72
C ILE A 37 12.19 -11.64 9.62
N PHE A 38 12.29 -12.25 8.44
CA PHE A 38 12.94 -13.56 8.28
C PHE A 38 14.39 -13.47 7.81
N HIS A 39 14.77 -12.38 7.15
CA HIS A 39 16.10 -12.18 6.56
C HIS A 39 16.67 -10.80 6.91
N PRO A 40 16.87 -10.47 8.19
CA PRO A 40 17.40 -9.16 8.60
C PRO A 40 18.80 -8.87 8.03
N SER A 41 19.57 -9.91 7.69
CA SER A 41 20.87 -9.80 7.03
C SER A 41 20.80 -9.19 5.63
N PHE A 42 19.64 -9.21 4.98
CA PHE A 42 19.43 -8.55 3.68
C PHE A 42 19.28 -7.04 3.81
N MET A 43 19.07 -6.51 5.03
CA MET A 43 18.97 -5.07 5.28
C MET A 43 20.08 -4.52 6.20
N SER A 44 21.13 -5.31 6.41
CA SER A 44 22.21 -4.97 7.35
C SER A 44 23.14 -3.87 6.84
N THR A 45 23.35 -3.77 5.52
CA THR A 45 24.27 -2.79 4.91
C THR A 45 23.51 -1.72 4.14
N LYS A 46 24.13 -0.53 3.96
CA LYS A 46 23.53 0.59 3.21
C LYS A 46 23.27 0.21 1.75
N VAL A 47 24.19 -0.50 1.11
CA VAL A 47 24.05 -0.94 -0.29
C VAL A 47 22.89 -1.92 -0.44
N LYS A 48 22.82 -2.94 0.43
CA LYS A 48 21.70 -3.90 0.39
C LYS A 48 20.38 -3.21 0.70
N ARG A 49 20.34 -2.26 1.64
CA ARG A 49 19.13 -1.46 1.88
C ARG A 49 18.74 -0.64 0.65
N PHE A 50 19.68 0.00 -0.03
CA PHE A 50 19.41 0.69 -1.28
C PHE A 50 18.74 -0.24 -2.32
N LEU A 51 19.33 -1.42 -2.53
CA LEU A 51 18.86 -2.39 -3.50
C LEU A 51 17.52 -3.06 -3.13
N PHE A 52 17.31 -3.43 -1.87
CA PHE A 52 16.14 -4.20 -1.42
C PHE A 52 15.03 -3.35 -0.78
N HIS A 53 15.17 -2.03 -0.72
CA HIS A 53 14.12 -1.16 -0.21
C HIS A 53 13.83 -0.03 -1.19
N TYR A 54 14.84 0.77 -1.54
CA TYR A 54 14.64 1.98 -2.32
C TYR A 54 14.42 1.71 -3.81
N VAL A 55 15.21 0.82 -4.43
CA VAL A 55 15.06 0.51 -5.86
C VAL A 55 13.65 -0.03 -6.18
N PRO A 56 13.11 -1.03 -5.47
CA PRO A 56 11.77 -1.55 -5.76
C PRO A 56 10.67 -0.53 -5.50
N LEU A 57 10.80 0.33 -4.49
CA LEU A 57 9.86 1.43 -4.26
C LEU A 57 9.82 2.40 -5.44
N VAL A 58 10.97 2.78 -5.97
CA VAL A 58 11.06 3.65 -7.16
C VAL A 58 10.44 2.95 -8.37
N VAL A 59 10.72 1.66 -8.57
CA VAL A 59 10.14 0.88 -9.67
C VAL A 59 8.61 0.79 -9.54
N CYS A 60 8.07 0.47 -8.36
CA CYS A 60 6.62 0.40 -8.12
C CYS A 60 5.90 1.74 -8.39
N ILE A 61 6.57 2.88 -8.24
CA ILE A 61 6.01 4.21 -8.50
C ILE A 61 6.15 4.60 -9.97
N LEU A 62 7.33 4.42 -10.56
CA LEU A 62 7.60 4.85 -11.93
C LEU A 62 6.95 3.94 -12.97
N TRP A 63 6.91 2.63 -12.73
CA TRP A 63 6.40 1.66 -13.70
C TRP A 63 4.94 1.94 -14.12
N PRO A 64 3.96 2.08 -13.21
CA PRO A 64 2.59 2.33 -13.60
C PRO A 64 2.42 3.66 -14.33
N ALA A 65 3.11 4.70 -13.85
CA ALA A 65 3.08 6.03 -14.46
C ALA A 65 3.60 5.99 -15.92
N VAL A 66 4.75 5.36 -16.15
CA VAL A 66 5.31 5.22 -17.50
C VAL A 66 4.42 4.34 -18.38
N PHE A 67 3.94 3.21 -17.86
CA PHE A 67 3.08 2.29 -18.61
C PHE A 67 1.82 3.00 -19.12
N TYR A 68 1.04 3.62 -18.24
CA TYR A 68 -0.20 4.29 -18.66
C TYR A 68 0.06 5.56 -19.48
N PHE A 69 1.16 6.29 -19.23
CA PHE A 69 1.54 7.42 -20.08
C PHE A 69 1.76 6.95 -21.53
N VAL A 70 2.54 5.89 -21.73
CA VAL A 70 2.84 5.34 -23.06
C VAL A 70 1.57 4.81 -23.73
N THR A 71 0.81 3.96 -23.03
CA THR A 71 -0.36 3.31 -23.63
C THR A 71 -1.49 4.28 -23.94
N GLN A 72 -1.68 5.35 -23.15
CA GLN A 72 -2.82 6.27 -23.33
C GLN A 72 -2.48 7.50 -24.19
N LEU A 73 -1.24 7.98 -24.17
CA LEU A 73 -0.88 9.22 -24.86
C LEU A 73 -0.05 9.01 -26.14
N ILE A 74 0.76 7.96 -26.18
CA ILE A 74 1.69 7.72 -27.28
C ILE A 74 1.11 6.75 -28.31
N MET A 75 0.41 5.70 -27.86
CA MET A 75 -0.17 4.74 -28.80
C MET A 75 -1.35 5.33 -29.58
N PRO A 76 -1.38 5.16 -30.91
CA PRO A 76 -2.52 5.57 -31.72
C PRO A 76 -3.68 4.62 -31.46
N CYS A 77 -4.77 5.16 -30.92
CA CYS A 77 -5.98 4.42 -30.59
C CYS A 77 -7.18 5.35 -30.77
N ASP A 78 -8.12 4.98 -31.63
CA ASP A 78 -9.36 5.73 -31.85
C ASP A 78 -10.39 5.39 -30.78
N VAL A 79 -10.08 5.75 -29.53
CA VAL A 79 -11.00 5.52 -28.42
C VAL A 79 -12.02 6.64 -28.36
N ILE A 80 -13.29 6.28 -28.53
CA ILE A 80 -14.41 7.18 -28.31
C ILE A 80 -14.56 7.42 -26.80
N LEU A 81 -13.93 8.47 -26.30
CA LEU A 81 -14.09 8.92 -24.91
C LEU A 81 -15.52 9.46 -24.73
N SER A 82 -16.34 8.72 -24.00
CA SER A 82 -17.72 9.08 -23.72
C SER A 82 -17.77 9.99 -22.49
N SER A 83 -17.87 11.31 -22.70
CA SER A 83 -18.00 12.32 -21.62
C SER A 83 -19.28 12.20 -20.78
N THR A 84 -20.25 11.41 -21.27
CA THR A 84 -21.51 11.11 -20.59
C THR A 84 -21.43 9.95 -19.61
N ARG A 85 -20.42 9.07 -19.72
CA ARG A 85 -20.25 7.92 -18.82
C ARG A 85 -19.38 8.30 -17.62
N ARG A 86 -19.62 7.63 -16.49
CA ARG A 86 -18.75 7.75 -15.31
C ARG A 86 -17.30 7.40 -15.71
N TYR A 87 -16.33 8.12 -15.15
CA TYR A 87 -14.90 7.89 -15.41
C TYR A 87 -14.44 8.08 -16.85
N CYS A 88 -15.17 8.87 -17.64
CA CYS A 88 -14.82 9.16 -19.02
C CYS A 88 -14.84 7.95 -19.97
N GLY A 89 -15.55 6.89 -19.59
CA GLY A 89 -15.75 5.69 -20.41
C GLY A 89 -14.93 4.50 -19.92
N LEU A 90 -15.28 3.32 -20.46
CA LEU A 90 -14.69 2.03 -20.10
C LEU A 90 -13.50 1.64 -20.99
N TYR A 91 -13.44 2.25 -22.18
CA TYR A 91 -12.45 1.92 -23.19
C TYR A 91 -11.16 2.69 -22.93
N SER A 92 -10.08 1.92 -22.81
CA SER A 92 -8.73 2.40 -22.57
C SER A 92 -7.86 1.89 -23.71
N CYS A 93 -6.90 2.69 -24.15
CA CYS A 93 -5.98 2.28 -25.21
C CYS A 93 -5.11 1.07 -24.81
N VAL A 94 -5.00 0.82 -23.50
CA VAL A 94 -4.31 -0.34 -22.92
C VAL A 94 -4.89 -1.66 -23.42
N THR A 95 -6.20 -1.74 -23.66
CA THR A 95 -6.85 -3.01 -24.06
C THR A 95 -6.84 -3.24 -25.57
N TYR A 96 -6.38 -2.27 -26.37
CA TYR A 96 -6.36 -2.39 -27.83
C TYR A 96 -5.32 -3.43 -28.30
N PRO A 97 -4.02 -3.31 -27.96
CA PRO A 97 -3.09 -4.39 -28.24
C PRO A 97 -3.27 -5.54 -27.21
N PRO A 98 -3.28 -6.81 -27.64
CA PRO A 98 -3.41 -7.96 -26.73
C PRO A 98 -2.36 -7.97 -25.61
N TRP A 99 -1.12 -7.59 -25.92
CA TRP A 99 -0.04 -7.52 -24.93
C TRP A 99 -0.31 -6.47 -23.85
N GLY A 100 -0.90 -5.33 -24.20
CA GLY A 100 -1.23 -4.26 -23.26
C GLY A 100 -2.28 -4.74 -22.27
N SER A 101 -3.30 -5.46 -22.76
CA SER A 101 -4.31 -6.08 -21.90
C SER A 101 -3.70 -7.12 -20.96
N TYR A 102 -2.78 -7.98 -21.43
CA TYR A 102 -2.14 -8.96 -20.55
C TYR A 102 -1.26 -8.31 -19.48
N VAL A 103 -0.43 -7.32 -19.85
CA VAL A 103 0.43 -6.60 -18.90
C VAL A 103 -0.42 -5.89 -17.86
N ASP A 104 -1.49 -5.24 -18.29
CA ASP A 104 -2.41 -4.54 -17.39
C ASP A 104 -3.11 -5.52 -16.45
N SER A 105 -3.85 -6.47 -16.99
CA SER A 105 -4.69 -7.35 -16.18
C SER A 105 -3.87 -8.35 -15.36
N ILE A 106 -2.87 -9.01 -15.95
CA ILE A 106 -2.06 -9.99 -15.21
C ILE A 106 -1.00 -9.27 -14.38
N GLY A 107 -0.22 -8.38 -15.00
CA GLY A 107 0.95 -7.76 -14.38
C GLY A 107 0.60 -6.69 -13.34
N ASN A 108 -0.35 -5.81 -13.64
CA ASN A 108 -0.69 -4.69 -12.76
C ASN A 108 -1.82 -5.03 -11.76
N TYR A 109 -2.77 -5.90 -12.12
CA TYR A 109 -3.88 -6.27 -11.23
C TYR A 109 -3.71 -7.62 -10.53
N ILE A 110 -3.66 -8.73 -11.27
CA ILE A 110 -3.71 -10.10 -10.69
C ILE A 110 -2.45 -10.43 -9.89
N ALA A 111 -1.26 -10.17 -10.47
CA ALA A 111 0.00 -10.54 -9.83
C ALA A 111 0.22 -9.80 -8.50
N PRO A 112 0.04 -8.47 -8.37
CA PRO A 112 0.22 -7.79 -7.09
C PRO A 112 -0.85 -8.17 -6.07
N ALA A 113 -2.10 -8.43 -6.49
CA ALA A 113 -3.13 -8.98 -5.60
C ALA A 113 -2.68 -10.32 -5.01
N PHE A 114 -2.28 -11.26 -5.88
CA PHE A 114 -1.85 -12.59 -5.49
C PHE A 114 -0.63 -12.55 -4.56
N ILE A 115 0.39 -11.77 -4.91
CA ILE A 115 1.58 -11.54 -4.08
C ILE A 115 1.17 -11.01 -2.70
N THR A 116 0.31 -9.99 -2.65
CA THR A 116 -0.15 -9.40 -1.38
C THR A 116 -0.80 -10.46 -0.49
N VAL A 117 -1.68 -11.29 -1.05
CA VAL A 117 -2.40 -12.35 -0.33
C VAL A 117 -1.44 -13.43 0.17
N VAL A 118 -0.59 -13.96 -0.72
CA VAL A 118 0.35 -15.04 -0.39
C VAL A 118 1.32 -14.59 0.70
N PHE A 119 1.94 -13.41 0.56
CA PHE A 119 2.89 -12.92 1.55
C PHE A 119 2.21 -12.52 2.87
N SER A 120 1.00 -11.96 2.83
CA SER A 120 0.24 -11.62 4.06
C SER A 120 -0.21 -12.86 4.82
N LEU A 121 -0.77 -13.85 4.12
CA LEU A 121 -1.17 -15.13 4.72
C LEU A 121 0.06 -15.90 5.21
N GLY A 122 1.13 -15.98 4.42
CA GLY A 122 2.36 -16.65 4.82
C GLY A 122 2.99 -16.02 6.07
N LEU A 123 2.99 -14.69 6.17
CA LEU A 123 3.43 -13.98 7.36
C LEU A 123 2.52 -14.26 8.56
N PHE A 124 1.20 -14.27 8.37
CA PHE A 124 0.24 -14.58 9.42
C PHE A 124 0.40 -16.01 9.95
N VAL A 125 0.44 -17.01 9.06
CA VAL A 125 0.64 -18.43 9.41
C VAL A 125 1.96 -18.61 10.15
N ARG A 126 3.06 -18.05 9.62
CA ARG A 126 4.37 -18.16 10.29
C ARG A 126 4.38 -17.50 11.66
N VAL A 127 3.77 -16.34 11.81
CA VAL A 127 3.61 -15.68 13.11
C VAL A 127 2.88 -16.64 14.06
N LEU A 128 1.74 -17.21 13.66
CA LEU A 128 1.01 -18.19 14.48
C LEU A 128 1.87 -19.42 14.85
N CYS A 129 2.65 -19.97 13.92
CA CYS A 129 3.55 -21.09 14.21
C CYS A 129 4.69 -20.69 15.16
N TYR A 130 5.28 -19.49 14.98
CA TYR A 130 6.37 -18.99 15.83
C TYR A 130 5.93 -18.77 17.29
N ARG A 131 4.64 -18.52 17.52
CA ARG A 131 4.06 -18.44 18.88
C ARG A 131 4.35 -19.71 19.69
N HIS A 132 4.38 -20.86 19.02
CA HIS A 132 4.58 -22.15 19.68
C HIS A 132 6.05 -22.38 20.07
N HIS A 133 7.01 -21.75 19.38
CA HIS A 133 8.45 -22.01 19.55
C HIS A 133 9.24 -20.90 20.25
N ALA A 134 8.75 -19.66 20.33
CA ALA A 134 9.54 -18.53 20.82
C ALA A 134 9.28 -18.17 22.29
N ILE A 135 10.30 -18.41 23.14
CA ILE A 135 10.35 -18.14 24.59
C ILE A 135 10.39 -16.63 24.96
N GLY A 136 10.37 -15.72 23.97
CA GLY A 136 10.48 -14.27 24.17
C GLY A 136 9.15 -13.51 24.09
N TRP A 137 8.38 -13.44 25.19
CA TRP A 137 7.06 -12.78 25.27
C TRP A 137 7.07 -11.31 24.75
N ILE A 138 8.11 -10.54 25.07
CA ILE A 138 8.17 -9.10 24.78
C ILE A 138 8.33 -8.82 23.28
N LYS A 139 9.24 -9.53 22.60
CA LYS A 139 9.44 -9.36 21.14
C LYS A 139 8.20 -9.80 20.36
N TRP A 140 7.53 -10.85 20.82
CA TRP A 140 6.31 -11.39 20.21
C TRP A 140 5.16 -10.37 20.13
N ARG A 141 4.89 -9.62 21.21
CA ARG A 141 3.83 -8.59 21.21
C ARG A 141 4.04 -7.53 20.12
N LYS A 142 5.30 -7.15 19.83
CA LYS A 142 5.64 -6.18 18.79
C LYS A 142 5.37 -6.73 17.39
N TYR A 143 5.78 -7.97 17.11
CA TYR A 143 5.54 -8.62 15.82
C TYR A 143 4.05 -8.88 15.55
N LYS A 144 3.30 -9.30 16.59
CA LYS A 144 1.85 -9.51 16.47
C LYS A 144 1.14 -8.23 16.05
N LYS A 145 1.45 -7.08 16.67
CA LYS A 145 0.82 -5.79 16.31
C LYS A 145 1.06 -5.43 14.84
N LEU A 146 2.29 -5.61 14.33
CA LEU A 146 2.62 -5.31 12.94
C LEU A 146 1.92 -6.25 11.95
N ALA A 147 1.82 -7.54 12.28
CA ALA A 147 1.15 -8.53 11.43
C ALA A 147 -0.37 -8.28 11.35
N PHE A 148 -1.01 -7.96 12.49
CA PHE A 148 -2.44 -7.65 12.54
C PHE A 148 -2.82 -6.41 11.74
N GLN A 149 -1.88 -5.50 11.44
CA GLN A 149 -2.16 -4.32 10.62
C GLN A 149 -2.32 -4.63 9.13
N LEU A 150 -1.65 -5.65 8.62
CA LEU A 150 -1.72 -6.01 7.18
C LEU A 150 -2.97 -6.80 6.85
N LEU A 151 -3.43 -7.62 7.79
CA LEU A 151 -4.58 -8.49 7.59
C LEU A 151 -5.84 -7.73 7.15
N PRO A 152 -6.33 -6.69 7.87
CA PRO A 152 -7.54 -5.96 7.46
C PRO A 152 -7.34 -5.27 6.12
N LEU A 153 -6.13 -4.81 5.82
CA LEU A 153 -5.80 -4.22 4.54
C LEU A 153 -5.91 -5.26 3.41
N SER A 154 -5.32 -6.45 3.59
CA SER A 154 -5.42 -7.54 2.61
C SER A 154 -6.86 -8.02 2.40
N VAL A 155 -7.66 -8.09 3.46
CA VAL A 155 -9.09 -8.46 3.39
C VAL A 155 -9.89 -7.39 2.65
N LEU A 156 -9.65 -6.11 2.96
CA LEU A 156 -10.30 -5.00 2.27
C LEU A 156 -10.01 -5.03 0.76
N TYR A 157 -8.75 -5.24 0.40
CA TYR A 157 -8.32 -5.38 -0.99
C TYR A 157 -8.98 -6.58 -1.67
N LEU A 158 -8.98 -7.75 -1.04
CA LEU A 158 -9.64 -8.94 -1.57
C LEU A 158 -11.13 -8.69 -1.80
N VAL A 159 -11.87 -8.24 -0.79
CA VAL A 159 -13.33 -8.07 -0.86
C VAL A 159 -13.74 -7.07 -1.95
N LEU A 160 -13.05 -5.93 -2.04
CA LEU A 160 -13.40 -4.89 -3.00
C LEU A 160 -12.90 -5.18 -4.43
N GLN A 161 -11.81 -5.94 -4.58
CA GLN A 161 -11.24 -6.28 -5.89
C GLN A 161 -11.83 -7.55 -6.51
N PHE A 162 -12.29 -8.48 -5.67
CA PHE A 162 -12.75 -9.80 -6.12
C PHE A 162 -13.89 -9.75 -7.15
N PRO A 163 -14.91 -8.87 -7.04
CA PRO A 163 -15.95 -8.76 -8.06
C PRO A 163 -15.39 -8.41 -9.46
N ALA A 164 -14.46 -7.45 -9.53
CA ALA A 164 -13.84 -7.07 -10.79
C ALA A 164 -12.99 -8.21 -11.38
N MET A 165 -12.29 -8.98 -10.55
CA MET A 165 -11.51 -10.15 -11.00
C MET A 165 -12.40 -11.27 -11.53
N ILE A 166 -13.54 -11.56 -10.89
CA ILE A 166 -14.50 -12.56 -11.38
C ILE A 166 -15.03 -12.15 -12.75
N LEU A 167 -15.44 -10.90 -12.91
CA LEU A 167 -15.96 -10.41 -14.19
C LEU A 167 -14.90 -10.45 -15.29
N TYR A 168 -13.67 -10.07 -14.96
CA TYR A 168 -12.56 -10.18 -15.90
C TYR A 168 -12.33 -11.63 -16.33
N ALA A 169 -12.35 -12.58 -15.40
CA ALA A 169 -12.26 -14.01 -15.72
C ALA A 169 -13.46 -14.52 -16.54
N ALA A 170 -14.66 -13.99 -16.31
CA ALA A 170 -15.83 -14.32 -17.11
C ALA A 170 -15.69 -13.79 -18.54
N TYR A 171 -15.17 -12.58 -18.73
CA TYR A 171 -14.90 -12.02 -20.05
C TYR A 171 -13.85 -12.85 -20.82
N THR A 172 -12.78 -13.28 -20.14
CA THR A 172 -11.78 -14.15 -20.79
C THR A 172 -12.34 -15.55 -21.09
N ALA A 173 -13.37 -15.99 -20.37
CA ALA A 173 -14.12 -17.22 -20.66
C ALA A 173 -15.18 -17.07 -21.78
N GLY A 174 -15.28 -15.90 -22.42
CA GLY A 174 -16.18 -15.65 -23.55
C GLY A 174 -17.49 -14.96 -23.20
N LEU A 175 -17.66 -14.44 -21.97
CA LEU A 175 -18.80 -13.59 -21.65
C LEU A 175 -18.76 -12.33 -22.51
N SER A 176 -19.88 -11.99 -23.15
CA SER A 176 -20.00 -10.77 -23.94
C SER A 176 -19.88 -9.53 -23.07
N TYR A 177 -19.05 -8.57 -23.50
CA TYR A 177 -18.82 -7.31 -22.78
C TYR A 177 -20.10 -6.53 -22.54
N TYR A 178 -21.06 -6.58 -23.47
CA TYR A 178 -22.32 -5.84 -23.38
C TYR A 178 -23.20 -6.26 -22.20
N VAL A 179 -23.10 -7.52 -21.76
CA VAL A 179 -23.96 -8.07 -20.70
C VAL A 179 -23.57 -7.54 -19.32
N ALA A 180 -22.28 -7.33 -19.08
CA ALA A 180 -21.76 -7.00 -17.75
C ALA A 180 -20.94 -5.69 -17.72
N ALA A 181 -20.88 -4.91 -18.80
CA ALA A 181 -20.08 -3.68 -18.86
C ALA A 181 -20.45 -2.69 -17.75
N GLU A 182 -21.74 -2.50 -17.48
CA GLU A 182 -22.21 -1.59 -16.43
C GLU A 182 -21.79 -2.09 -15.04
N TYR A 183 -22.00 -3.39 -14.78
CA TYR A 183 -21.62 -4.01 -13.52
C TYR A 183 -20.09 -4.04 -13.31
N TYR A 184 -19.31 -4.19 -14.38
CA TYR A 184 -17.85 -4.08 -14.34
C TYR A 184 -17.40 -2.65 -14.02
N SER A 185 -18.03 -1.65 -14.63
CA SER A 185 -17.78 -0.24 -14.30
C SER A 185 -18.06 0.07 -12.84
N ASP A 186 -19.18 -0.42 -12.32
CA ASP A 186 -19.56 -0.22 -10.91
C ASP A 186 -18.65 -1.03 -9.97
N SER A 187 -18.19 -2.21 -10.38
CA SER A 187 -17.21 -2.99 -9.62
C SER A 187 -15.86 -2.26 -9.55
N LEU A 188 -15.39 -1.68 -10.65
CA LEU A 188 -14.21 -0.82 -10.65
C LEU A 188 -14.42 0.43 -9.78
N TYR A 189 -15.62 1.01 -9.78
CA TYR A 189 -15.96 2.10 -8.87
C TYR A 189 -15.79 1.70 -7.40
N MET A 190 -16.21 0.48 -7.04
CA MET A 190 -16.06 -0.03 -5.69
C MET A 190 -14.59 -0.10 -5.24
N THR A 191 -13.64 -0.27 -6.17
CA THR A 191 -12.21 -0.30 -5.83
C THR A 191 -11.68 1.06 -5.37
N PHE A 192 -12.30 2.19 -5.73
CA PHE A 192 -11.90 3.51 -5.20
C PHE A 192 -12.18 3.66 -3.71
N TRP A 193 -13.16 2.92 -3.18
CA TRP A 193 -13.43 2.90 -1.74
C TRP A 193 -12.26 2.32 -0.95
N ILE A 194 -11.41 1.51 -1.57
CA ILE A 194 -10.18 1.03 -0.94
C ILE A 194 -9.35 2.24 -0.47
N VAL A 195 -9.09 3.21 -1.36
CA VAL A 195 -8.28 4.39 -1.04
C VAL A 195 -8.89 5.19 0.12
N LEU A 196 -10.22 5.31 0.14
CA LEU A 196 -10.94 5.97 1.23
C LEU A 196 -10.91 5.19 2.55
N LEU A 197 -10.92 3.86 2.49
CA LEU A 197 -10.99 2.98 3.65
C LEU A 197 -9.61 2.62 4.24
N ILE A 198 -8.52 2.78 3.47
CA ILE A 198 -7.14 2.55 3.94
C ILE A 198 -6.83 3.31 5.25
N PRO A 199 -7.10 4.63 5.37
CA PRO A 199 -6.82 5.37 6.60
C PRO A 199 -7.57 4.80 7.82
N PHE A 200 -8.81 4.35 7.63
CA PHE A 200 -9.61 3.74 8.69
C PHE A 200 -9.07 2.36 9.09
N ALA A 201 -8.71 1.53 8.11
CA ALA A 201 -8.06 0.24 8.37
C ALA A 201 -6.72 0.42 9.13
N CYS A 202 -5.93 1.44 8.76
CA CYS A 202 -4.70 1.81 9.45
C CYS A 202 -4.97 2.31 10.88
N ALA A 203 -5.98 3.17 11.08
CA ALA A 203 -6.33 3.70 12.39
C ALA A 203 -6.81 2.59 13.35
N LEU A 204 -7.62 1.64 12.87
CA LEU A 204 -8.06 0.49 13.66
C LEU A 204 -6.91 -0.44 14.03
N SER A 205 -5.91 -0.55 13.15
CA SER A 205 -4.78 -1.46 13.33
C SER A 205 -3.67 -0.91 14.22
N LEU A 206 -3.56 0.41 14.34
CA LEU A 206 -2.54 1.09 15.14
C LEU A 206 -3.19 1.66 16.42
N PRO A 207 -3.27 0.88 17.53
CA PRO A 207 -3.87 1.36 18.78
C PRO A 207 -3.16 2.61 19.33
N ASP A 208 -1.86 2.74 19.06
CA ASP A 208 -1.06 3.91 19.46
C ASP A 208 -1.35 5.14 18.57
N LEU A 209 -1.85 4.95 17.35
CA LEU A 209 -2.27 6.06 16.48
C LEU A 209 -3.61 6.64 16.96
N GLY A 210 -4.52 5.80 17.46
CA GLY A 210 -5.77 6.27 18.05
C GLY A 210 -5.55 7.18 19.26
N THR A 211 -4.60 6.84 20.14
CA THR A 211 -4.25 7.71 21.29
C THR A 211 -3.55 9.00 20.84
N ARG A 212 -2.69 8.95 19.81
CA ARG A 212 -2.06 10.14 19.22
C ARG A 212 -3.04 11.03 18.44
N CYS A 213 -4.01 10.45 17.74
CA CYS A 213 -5.02 11.19 17.00
C CYS A 213 -6.00 11.85 17.97
N LYS A 214 -6.46 11.14 19.01
CA LYS A 214 -7.17 11.75 20.14
C LYS A 214 -6.32 12.87 20.75
N ARG A 215 -5.02 12.64 20.96
CA ARG A 215 -4.13 13.71 21.41
C ARG A 215 -4.16 14.88 20.45
N MET A 216 -3.91 14.73 19.15
CA MET A 216 -3.93 15.84 18.18
C MET A 216 -5.29 16.55 18.09
N VAL A 217 -6.42 15.82 18.15
CA VAL A 217 -7.77 16.41 18.10
C VAL A 217 -8.11 17.13 19.40
N PHE A 218 -7.71 16.60 20.56
CA PHE A 218 -8.02 17.18 21.88
C PHE A 218 -6.93 18.15 22.41
N PHE A 219 -5.68 18.09 21.93
CA PHE A 219 -4.54 18.98 22.26
C PHE A 219 -4.45 20.22 21.37
N TRP A 220 -5.49 20.53 20.59
CA TRP A 220 -5.72 21.94 20.21
C TRP A 220 -6.04 22.82 21.44
N ARG A 221 -6.13 22.24 22.64
CA ARG A 221 -5.88 22.97 23.90
C ARG A 221 -4.37 23.07 24.13
N PRO A 222 -3.75 24.25 23.97
CA PRO A 222 -2.34 24.44 24.30
C PRO A 222 -2.17 24.20 25.80
N GLU A 223 -1.56 23.08 26.18
CA GLU A 223 -0.99 22.94 27.52
C GLU A 223 0.17 23.92 27.61
N ARG A 224 -0.07 25.07 28.26
CA ARG A 224 0.98 25.91 28.81
C ARG A 224 1.63 25.14 29.96
N THR A 225 2.48 24.17 29.64
CA THR A 225 3.32 23.52 30.64
C THR A 225 4.39 24.53 31.03
N ILE A 226 4.14 25.27 32.11
CA ILE A 226 5.15 26.08 32.77
C ILE A 226 6.16 25.07 33.35
N VAL A 227 7.29 24.89 32.67
CA VAL A 227 8.40 24.10 33.22
C VAL A 227 8.95 24.90 34.40
N PRO A 228 8.82 24.45 35.66
CA PRO A 228 9.46 25.13 36.76
C PRO A 228 10.97 25.02 36.54
N HIS A 229 11.66 26.16 36.49
CA HIS A 229 13.12 26.22 36.57
C HIS A 229 13.54 25.74 37.97
N THR A 230 13.64 24.43 38.16
CA THR A 230 14.40 23.89 39.29
C THR A 230 15.87 24.11 39.00
N VAL A 231 16.41 25.14 39.66
CA VAL A 231 17.83 25.45 39.77
C VAL A 231 18.58 24.18 40.14
N LEU A 232 19.35 23.62 39.20
CA LEU A 232 20.27 22.52 39.47
C LEU A 232 21.42 23.06 40.34
N VAL A 233 21.30 22.85 41.64
CA VAL A 233 22.42 22.98 42.58
C VAL A 233 23.48 21.95 42.17
N SER A 234 24.58 22.46 41.62
CA SER A 234 25.77 21.70 41.22
C SER A 234 26.41 21.04 42.45
N ARG A 235 26.03 19.80 42.76
CA ARG A 235 26.83 18.94 43.64
C ARG A 235 27.97 18.33 42.82
N ARG A 236 29.08 19.09 42.75
CA ARG A 236 30.41 18.56 42.41
C ARG A 236 30.78 17.52 43.46
N VAL A 237 30.51 16.24 43.19
CA VAL A 237 31.08 15.12 43.95
C VAL A 237 32.52 14.95 43.45
N LEU A 238 33.46 15.42 44.26
CA LEU A 238 34.89 15.18 44.14
C LEU A 238 35.15 13.66 44.07
N ARG A 239 35.66 13.16 42.94
CA ARG A 239 36.28 11.85 42.86
C ARG A 239 37.69 11.93 43.47
N PRO A 240 38.02 11.13 44.49
CA PRO A 240 39.40 10.98 44.92
C PRO A 240 40.19 10.21 43.85
N LYS A 241 41.33 10.78 43.44
CA LYS A 241 42.38 10.05 42.71
C LYS A 241 43.08 9.12 43.70
N GLY A 242 42.71 7.84 43.74
CA GLY A 242 43.69 6.80 44.11
C GLY A 242 44.66 6.68 42.92
N GLY A 243 45.98 6.78 43.07
CA GLY A 243 46.79 6.32 44.18
C GLY A 243 47.19 4.88 43.89
N THR A 244 47.98 4.66 42.84
CA THR A 244 48.63 3.38 42.58
C THR A 244 50.04 3.49 43.10
N VAL A 245 50.33 2.58 44.03
CA VAL A 245 51.51 2.47 44.85
C VAL A 245 52.19 1.17 44.43
N TYR A 246 53.49 1.29 44.13
CA TYR A 246 54.49 0.28 43.76
C TYR A 246 54.39 -0.38 42.38
#